data_AF-A0A7N2MM49-F1
#
_entry.id   AF-A0A7N2MM49-F1
#
_cell.length_a   1.000
_cell.length_b   1.000
_cell.length_c   1.000
_cell.angle_alpha   90.00
_cell.angle_beta   90.00
_cell.angle_gamma   90.00
#
_symmetry.space_group_name_H-M   'P 1'
#
loop_
_entity.id
_entity.type
_entity.pdbx_description
1 polymer ?
#
loop_
_entity_poly.entity_id
_entity_poly.type
_entity_poly.pdbx_seq_one_letter_code
_entity_poly.pdbx_strand_id
1 'polypeptide(L)'
;MEEADSRFYVDNVPIRVFKNNKNIGVNYPSQPMHIEASLWDGDSWATDGGQTKINWTHAPFNAHYQGFGIAGCPVQNSLDIQQCYSSKY
;
A
#
# COMPACT_ATOMS: atom_id res chain seq x y z
N MET A 1 -24.92 -1.13 2.87
CA MET A 1 -23.70 -0.96 2.06
C MET A 1 -22.57 -1.48 2.92
N GLU A 2 -21.94 -2.58 2.52
CA GLU A 2 -20.76 -3.07 3.23
C GLU A 2 -19.62 -2.08 2.97
N GLU A 3 -19.09 -1.43 4.01
CA GLU A 3 -17.96 -0.52 3.83
C GLU A 3 -16.72 -1.31 3.38
N ALA A 4 -16.01 -0.80 2.39
CA ALA A 4 -14.85 -1.50 1.84
C ALA A 4 -13.69 -1.53 2.83
N ASP A 5 -13.26 -2.73 3.21
CA ASP A 5 -12.08 -2.98 4.03
C ASP A 5 -10.79 -2.98 3.19
N SER A 6 -9.69 -2.56 3.80
CA SER A 6 -8.36 -2.61 3.20
C SER A 6 -7.79 -4.01 3.34
N ARG A 7 -7.41 -4.63 2.22
CA ARG A 7 -6.92 -6.02 2.19
C ARG A 7 -5.56 -6.10 1.52
N PHE A 8 -4.68 -6.92 2.10
CA PHE A 8 -3.34 -7.18 1.58
C PHE A 8 -3.24 -8.65 1.19
N TYR A 9 -2.68 -8.92 0.01
CA TYR A 9 -2.65 -10.25 -0.61
C TYR A 9 -1.24 -10.69 -0.99
N VAL A 10 -1.02 -12.01 -0.98
CA VAL A 10 0.09 -12.72 -1.63
C VAL A 10 -0.52 -13.85 -2.45
N ASP A 11 -0.25 -13.92 -3.75
CA ASP A 11 -0.79 -14.95 -4.66
C ASP A 11 -2.32 -15.12 -4.58
N ASN A 12 -3.06 -14.01 -4.44
CA ASN A 12 -4.51 -13.95 -4.24
C ASN A 12 -5.02 -14.47 -2.89
N VAL A 13 -4.12 -14.83 -1.96
CA VAL A 13 -4.45 -15.22 -0.59
C VAL A 13 -4.37 -13.99 0.32
N PRO A 14 -5.44 -13.62 1.05
CA PRO A 14 -5.41 -12.48 1.96
C PRO A 14 -4.52 -12.79 3.17
N ILE A 15 -3.49 -11.97 3.40
CA ILE A 15 -2.59 -12.08 4.56
C ILE A 15 -2.96 -11.10 5.68
N ARG A 16 -3.73 -10.04 5.37
CA ARG A 16 -4.23 -9.06 6.34
C ARG A 16 -5.49 -8.37 5.85
N VAL A 17 -6.43 -8.14 6.76
CA VAL A 17 -7.60 -7.28 6.57
C VAL A 17 -7.58 -6.20 7.64
N PHE A 18 -7.56 -4.94 7.24
CA PHE A 18 -7.76 -3.80 8.12
C PHE A 18 -9.19 -3.29 7.94
N LYS A 19 -10.03 -3.54 8.94
CA LYS A 19 -11.46 -3.22 8.89
C LYS A 19 -11.72 -1.73 9.06
N ASN A 20 -12.70 -1.20 8.34
CA ASN A 20 -13.15 0.16 8.57
C ASN A 20 -14.02 0.25 9.84
N ASN A 21 -13.34 0.54 10.94
CA ASN A 21 -13.92 0.67 12.29
C ASN A 21 -14.05 2.14 12.71
N LYS A 22 -14.27 3.06 11.74
CA LYS A 22 -14.50 4.50 12.03
C LYS A 22 -15.69 4.71 12.98
N ASN A 23 -16.69 3.85 12.91
CA ASN A 23 -17.86 3.86 13.81
C ASN A 23 -17.50 3.69 15.30
N ILE A 24 -16.36 3.07 15.62
CA ILE A 24 -15.85 2.91 16.99
C ILE A 24 -14.60 3.78 17.24
N GLY A 25 -14.36 4.78 16.40
CA GLY A 25 -13.30 5.78 16.59
C GLY A 25 -11.91 5.39 16.06
N VAL A 26 -11.79 4.29 15.29
CA VAL A 26 -10.51 3.91 14.68
C VAL A 26 -10.29 4.72 13.41
N ASN A 27 -9.13 5.37 13.29
CA ASN A 27 -8.75 6.08 12.07
C ASN A 27 -8.63 5.11 10.89
N TYR A 28 -9.12 5.54 9.73
CA TYR A 28 -9.08 4.74 8.51
C TYR A 28 -8.77 5.63 7.29
N PRO A 29 -7.89 5.20 6.36
CA PRO A 29 -7.48 5.99 5.21
C PRO A 29 -8.67 6.43 4.36
N SER A 30 -8.75 7.72 4.01
CA SER A 30 -9.83 8.26 3.17
C SER A 30 -9.40 9.42 2.27
N GLN A 31 -8.09 9.67 2.16
CA GLN A 31 -7.55 10.64 1.22
C GLN A 31 -7.04 9.91 -0.03
N PRO A 32 -7.03 10.56 -1.22
CA PRO A 32 -6.40 10.00 -2.41
C PRO A 32 -4.95 9.60 -2.14
N MET A 33 -4.51 8.51 -2.76
CA MET A 33 -3.17 7.94 -2.55
C MET A 33 -2.45 7.73 -3.88
N HIS A 34 -1.13 7.71 -3.83
CA HIS A 34 -0.22 7.34 -4.90
C HIS A 34 0.40 5.96 -4.60
N ILE A 35 0.65 5.18 -5.64
CA ILE A 35 1.34 3.89 -5.54
C ILE A 35 2.83 4.10 -5.74
N GLU A 36 3.63 3.79 -4.73
CA GLU A 36 5.09 3.93 -4.74
C GLU A 36 5.76 2.56 -4.57
N ALA A 37 6.91 2.38 -5.23
CA ALA A 37 7.82 1.26 -5.00
C ALA A 37 9.25 1.78 -4.99
N SER A 38 10.04 1.36 -4.00
CA SER A 38 11.42 1.82 -3.84
C SER A 38 12.31 0.70 -3.30
N LEU A 39 13.61 0.78 -3.60
CA LEU A 39 14.67 -0.02 -3.00
C LEU A 39 15.65 0.95 -2.35
N TRP A 40 15.84 0.84 -1.04
CA TRP A 40 16.62 1.81 -0.26
C TRP A 40 17.25 1.15 0.98
N ASP A 41 18.22 1.84 1.57
CA ASP A 41 18.96 1.39 2.75
C ASP A 41 18.25 1.75 4.07
N GLY A 42 17.69 0.75 4.73
CA GLY A 42 16.99 0.84 6.02
C GLY A 42 17.80 0.37 7.23
N ASP A 43 19.13 0.45 7.18
CA ASP A 43 20.05 -0.17 8.15
C ASP A 43 19.83 0.17 9.64
N SER A 44 19.12 1.26 9.94
CA SER A 44 18.82 1.62 11.33
C SER A 44 17.73 0.74 11.96
N TRP A 45 16.94 -0.01 11.18
CA TRP A 45 15.80 -0.77 11.70
C TRP A 45 15.46 -2.07 10.96
N ALA A 46 15.82 -2.21 9.67
CA ALA A 46 15.21 -3.21 8.79
C ALA A 46 15.50 -4.68 9.16
N THR A 47 16.75 -5.01 9.53
CA THR A 47 17.17 -6.38 9.83
C THR A 47 17.58 -6.50 11.29
N ASP A 48 16.99 -7.45 12.02
CA ASP A 48 17.23 -7.67 13.46
C ASP A 48 17.10 -6.39 14.31
N GLY A 49 16.13 -5.54 13.97
CA GLY A 49 15.95 -4.23 14.62
C GLY A 49 17.11 -3.26 14.40
N GLY A 50 17.86 -3.43 13.32
CA GLY A 50 19.02 -2.62 12.95
C GLY A 50 20.37 -3.16 13.44
N GLN A 51 20.42 -4.37 14.04
CA GLN A 51 21.70 -4.94 14.49
C GLN A 51 22.53 -5.51 13.35
N THR A 52 21.87 -6.11 12.36
CA THR A 52 22.52 -6.64 11.17
C THR A 52 22.58 -5.55 10.10
N LYS A 53 23.79 -5.12 9.74
CA LYS A 53 24.05 -4.05 8.78
C LYS A 53 24.19 -4.58 7.36
N ILE A 54 23.87 -3.74 6.38
CA ILE A 54 24.04 -4.04 4.97
C ILE A 54 25.52 -4.30 4.69
N ASN A 55 25.80 -5.37 3.95
CA ASN A 55 27.12 -5.64 3.43
C ASN A 55 27.22 -5.20 1.97
N TRP A 56 27.81 -4.03 1.74
CA TRP A 56 27.95 -3.44 0.41
C TRP A 56 28.84 -4.25 -0.54
N THR A 57 29.62 -5.22 -0.08
CA THR A 57 30.37 -6.11 -0.98
C THR A 57 29.46 -7.05 -1.78
N HIS A 58 28.19 -7.21 -1.38
CA HIS A 58 27.18 -7.97 -2.11
C HIS A 58 26.39 -7.14 -3.14
N ALA A 59 26.73 -5.85 -3.30
CA ALA A 59 26.10 -5.01 -4.32
C ALA A 59 26.43 -5.52 -5.75
N PRO A 60 25.55 -5.27 -6.75
CA PRO A 60 24.30 -4.50 -6.66
C PRO A 60 23.12 -5.28 -6.04
N PHE A 61 22.30 -4.59 -5.27
CA PHE A 61 21.02 -5.10 -4.80
C PHE A 61 19.95 -4.79 -5.85
N ASN A 62 19.34 -5.82 -6.43
CA ASN A 62 18.37 -5.67 -7.51
C ASN A 62 16.98 -6.12 -7.07
N ALA A 63 15.97 -5.28 -7.34
CA ALA A 63 14.56 -5.62 -7.22
C ALA A 63 13.92 -5.54 -8.60
N HIS A 64 13.20 -6.59 -9.00
CA HIS A 64 12.52 -6.67 -10.29
C HIS A 64 11.01 -6.65 -10.07
N TYR A 65 10.33 -5.73 -10.75
CA TYR A 65 8.88 -5.55 -10.65
C TYR A 65 8.24 -5.80 -12.02
N GLN A 66 7.07 -6.42 -12.00
CA GLN A 66 6.25 -6.68 -13.19
C GLN A 66 4.77 -6.67 -12.82
N GLY A 67 3.89 -6.61 -13.82
CA GLY A 67 2.44 -6.69 -13.60
C GLY A 67 1.85 -5.41 -12.99
N PHE A 68 2.15 -4.25 -13.56
CA PHE A 68 1.66 -2.93 -13.10
C PHE A 68 0.17 -2.66 -13.41
N GLY A 69 -0.67 -3.70 -13.34
CA GLY A 69 -2.12 -3.57 -13.52
C GLY A 69 -2.74 -2.85 -12.32
N ILE A 70 -3.23 -1.64 -12.53
CA ILE A 70 -3.88 -0.83 -11.50
C ILE A 70 -5.38 -0.77 -11.79
N ALA A 71 -6.18 -1.39 -10.93
CA ALA A 71 -7.63 -1.25 -10.92
C ALA A 71 -8.02 -0.35 -9.74
N GLY A 72 -8.19 0.94 -10.02
CA GLY A 72 -8.60 1.93 -9.02
C GLY A 72 -9.29 3.12 -9.68
N CYS A 73 -9.93 3.97 -8.87
CA CYS A 73 -10.52 5.21 -9.35
C CYS A 73 -9.48 6.35 -9.31
N PRO A 74 -9.08 6.91 -10.46
CA PRO A 74 -8.11 8.01 -10.50
C PRO A 74 -8.78 9.31 -10.04
N VAL A 75 -8.08 10.06 -9.19
CA VAL A 75 -8.49 11.40 -8.76
C VAL A 75 -7.49 12.40 -9.35
N GLN A 76 -7.91 13.18 -10.36
CA GLN A 76 -7.07 14.21 -10.97
C GLN A 76 -7.25 15.55 -10.27
N ASN A 77 -8.48 15.88 -9.89
CA ASN A 77 -8.85 17.05 -9.11
C ASN A 77 -9.82 16.67 -7.96
N SER A 78 -9.95 17.54 -6.96
CA SER A 78 -10.84 17.31 -5.80
C SER A 78 -12.32 17.11 -6.17
N LEU A 79 -12.75 17.60 -7.33
CA LEU A 79 -14.09 17.42 -7.87
C LEU A 79 -14.37 15.98 -8.36
N ASP A 80 -13.32 15.20 -8.65
CA ASP A 80 -13.44 13.84 -9.21
C ASP A 80 -13.69 12.78 -8.13
N ILE A 81 -13.46 13.11 -6.85
CA ILE A 81 -13.62 12.17 -5.72
C ILE A 81 -15.06 11.63 -5.65
N GLN A 82 -16.07 12.46 -5.96
CA GLN A 82 -17.47 12.01 -5.94
C GLN A 82 -17.76 10.95 -7.01
N GLN A 83 -17.04 10.97 -8.14
CA GLN A 83 -17.18 9.94 -9.17
C GLN A 83 -16.64 8.59 -8.69
N CYS A 84 -15.62 8.60 -7.84
CA CYS A 84 -15.06 7.39 -7.23
C CYS A 84 -15.98 6.73 -6.21
N TYR A 85 -17.02 7.43 -5.75
CA TYR A 85 -18.08 6.87 -4.90
C TYR A 85 -19.32 6.44 -5.69
N SER A 86 -19.32 6.61 -7.02
CA SER A 86 -20.42 6.17 -7.88
C SER A 86 -20.33 4.67 -8.18
N SER A 87 -21.44 4.08 -8.62
CA SER A 87 -21.52 2.66 -9.02
C SER A 87 -20.69 2.28 -10.25
N LYS A 88 -19.99 3.24 -10.86
CA LYS A 88 -19.07 2.99 -11.99
C LYS A 88 -17.77 2.32 -11.53
N TYR A 89 -17.44 2.44 -10.25
CA TYR A 89 -16.24 1.90 -9.61
C TYR A 89 -16.58 1.01 -8.42
#